data_AF-A0A915YC29-F1
#
_entry.id   AF-A0A915YC29-F1
#
_cell.length_a   1.000
_cell.length_b   1.000
_cell.length_c   1.000
_cell.angle_alpha   90.00
_cell.angle_beta   90.00
_cell.angle_gamma   90.00
#
_symmetry.space_group_name_H-M   'P 1'
#
loop_
_entity.id
_entity.type
_entity.pdbx_description
1 polymer ?
#
loop_
_entity_poly.entity_id
_entity_poly.type
_entity_poly.pdbx_seq_one_letter_code
_entity_poly.pdbx_strand_id
1 'polypeptide(L)'
;MSVYFSPFKLFNLPLDANSEVLQANRERISEQIKHYKETELVYIGNNKLIKQDVLKLLRELDNFYTRQYHISIYEHKKLLNFLEYGHLNYFRNKVNLASVQDADFFKFIAPYFGFQYGETLLQAIKTQDKETLALLSAASLPMVGDFEEQCYRHANLYVETTIKELKKLQAKQELHHMSERELLSYLPNRTIELYNMLPDYFYAARNLIGNEIYQLSVVLTQNFGRSDGASAMLKQGLKLKLDETVRKNLEAMLGKFSFKYKVPTFIWVAFLAVAILFMMKYIETNFLGG
;
A
#
# COMPACT_ATOMS: atom_id res chain seq x y z
N MET A 1 -9.42 14.53 8.46
CA MET A 1 -10.41 14.36 7.37
C MET A 1 -11.57 13.60 7.98
N SER A 2 -12.79 14.10 7.79
CA SER A 2 -13.97 13.58 8.48
C SER A 2 -14.65 12.49 7.65
N VAL A 3 -15.15 11.48 8.37
CA VAL A 3 -16.10 10.48 7.86
C VAL A 3 -17.31 11.22 7.28
N TYR A 4 -17.85 10.75 6.17
CA TYR A 4 -19.08 11.33 5.63
C TYR A 4 -20.26 11.00 6.53
N PHE A 5 -21.09 12.00 6.80
CA PHE A 5 -22.39 11.81 7.42
C PHE A 5 -23.44 12.39 6.50
N SER A 6 -24.47 11.61 6.17
CA SER A 6 -25.59 12.18 5.43
C SER A 6 -26.31 13.22 6.30
N PRO A 7 -26.42 14.49 5.84
CA PRO A 7 -27.12 15.52 6.59
C PRO A 7 -28.62 15.20 6.72
N PHE A 8 -29.21 14.51 5.75
CA PHE A 8 -30.60 14.07 5.80
C PHE A 8 -30.84 13.02 6.90
N LYS A 9 -29.92 12.05 7.08
CA LYS A 9 -29.98 11.11 8.21
C LYS A 9 -29.69 11.82 9.53
N LEU A 10 -28.63 12.62 9.57
CA LEU A 10 -28.12 13.23 10.80
C LEU A 10 -29.12 14.22 11.41
N PHE A 11 -29.76 15.03 10.57
CA PHE A 11 -30.70 16.06 11.01
C PHE A 11 -32.17 15.65 10.92
N ASN A 12 -32.43 14.38 10.56
CA ASN A 12 -33.77 13.83 10.34
C ASN A 12 -34.61 14.71 9.39
N LEU A 13 -34.04 15.02 8.22
CA LEU A 13 -34.67 15.86 7.21
C LEU A 13 -35.27 15.01 6.09
N PRO A 14 -36.47 15.34 5.60
CA PRO A 14 -37.01 14.74 4.40
C PRO A 14 -36.25 15.27 3.16
N LEU A 15 -36.23 14.51 2.07
CA LEU A 15 -35.48 14.88 0.85
C LEU A 15 -36.13 16.07 0.12
N ASP A 16 -37.44 16.22 0.24
CA ASP A 16 -38.25 17.30 -0.32
C ASP A 16 -38.37 18.51 0.63
N ALA A 17 -37.51 18.62 1.64
CA ALA A 17 -37.49 19.74 2.58
C ALA A 17 -37.39 21.08 1.84
N ASN A 18 -38.41 21.92 2.01
CA ASN A 18 -38.44 23.27 1.48
C ASN A 18 -37.54 24.22 2.28
N SER A 19 -37.40 25.47 1.83
CA SER A 19 -36.55 26.47 2.49
C SER A 19 -36.93 26.75 3.94
N GLU A 20 -38.22 26.71 4.27
CA GLU A 20 -38.71 26.95 5.63
C GLU A 20 -38.30 25.82 6.58
N VAL A 21 -38.47 24.57 6.16
CA VAL A 21 -38.06 23.39 6.94
C VAL A 21 -36.56 23.37 7.18
N LEU A 22 -35.77 23.72 6.16
CA LEU A 22 -34.31 23.80 6.28
C LEU A 22 -33.87 24.92 7.22
N GLN A 23 -34.50 26.10 7.13
CA GLN A 23 -34.22 27.22 8.03
C GLN A 23 -34.55 26.89 9.49
N ALA A 24 -35.73 26.31 9.73
CA ALA A 24 -36.14 25.88 11.07
C ALA A 24 -35.19 24.82 11.65
N ASN A 25 -34.74 23.86 10.83
CA ASN A 25 -33.78 22.85 11.26
C ASN A 25 -32.41 23.46 11.58
N ARG A 26 -31.95 24.41 10.75
CA ARG A 26 -30.69 25.14 10.96
C ARG A 26 -30.70 25.91 12.28
N GLU A 27 -31.80 26.60 12.58
CA GLU A 27 -31.98 27.33 13.85
C GLU A 27 -31.91 26.37 15.05
N ARG A 28 -32.69 25.28 14.99
CA ARG A 28 -32.70 24.24 16.02
C ARG A 28 -31.30 23.65 16.29
N ILE A 29 -30.57 23.26 15.24
CA ILE A 29 -29.23 22.68 15.38
C ILE A 29 -28.23 23.74 15.87
N SER A 30 -28.36 25.00 15.43
CA SER A 30 -27.48 26.09 15.87
C SER A 30 -27.66 26.40 17.35
N GLU A 31 -28.90 26.38 17.86
CA GLU A 31 -29.19 26.49 19.28
C GLU A 31 -28.59 25.34 20.06
N GLN A 32 -28.80 24.10 19.59
CA GLN A 32 -28.21 22.90 20.20
C GLN A 32 -26.68 23.02 20.30
N ILE A 33 -26.00 23.48 19.25
CA ILE A 33 -24.54 23.70 19.25
C ILE A 33 -24.11 24.79 20.26
N LYS A 34 -24.90 25.86 20.44
CA LYS A 34 -24.58 26.94 21.40
C LYS A 34 -24.57 26.47 22.85
N HIS A 35 -25.32 25.42 23.18
CA HIS A 35 -25.31 24.84 24.53
C HIS A 35 -23.99 24.12 24.88
N TYR A 36 -23.23 23.66 23.89
CA TYR A 36 -21.93 23.00 24.08
C TYR A 36 -20.76 24.00 24.10
N LYS A 37 -20.80 24.99 25.01
CA LYS A 37 -19.81 26.09 25.01
C LYS A 37 -18.36 25.67 25.29
N GLU A 38 -18.15 24.55 25.99
CA GLU A 38 -16.83 24.15 26.51
C GLU A 38 -16.16 23.02 25.71
N THR A 39 -16.86 22.38 24.77
CA THR A 39 -16.35 21.24 24.02
C THR A 39 -16.38 21.50 22.52
N GLU A 40 -15.30 21.12 21.83
CA GLU A 40 -15.28 21.09 20.35
C GLU A 40 -16.20 20.02 19.76
N LEU A 41 -16.72 19.13 20.61
CA LEU A 41 -17.62 18.03 20.26
C LEU A 41 -19.06 18.37 20.63
N VAL A 42 -19.99 18.02 19.75
CA VAL A 42 -21.45 18.17 19.92
C VAL A 42 -22.14 16.83 19.71
N TYR A 43 -23.24 16.63 20.42
CA TYR A 43 -24.09 15.45 20.23
C TYR A 43 -25.29 15.82 19.38
N ILE A 44 -25.46 15.16 18.23
CA ILE A 44 -26.63 15.29 17.35
C ILE A 44 -27.27 13.90 17.25
N GLY A 45 -28.43 13.73 17.91
CA GLY A 45 -29.01 12.41 18.13
C GLY A 45 -28.04 11.52 18.93
N ASN A 46 -27.71 10.36 18.37
CA ASN A 46 -26.75 9.41 18.99
C ASN A 46 -25.30 9.60 18.51
N ASN A 47 -25.03 10.60 17.65
CA ASN A 47 -23.71 10.80 17.06
C ASN A 47 -22.93 11.89 17.80
N LYS A 48 -21.69 11.57 18.18
CA LYS A 48 -20.72 12.54 18.72
C LYS A 48 -19.85 13.07 17.58
N LEU A 49 -19.99 14.36 17.27
CA LEU A 49 -19.37 14.98 16.10
C LEU A 49 -18.56 16.22 16.46
N ILE A 50 -17.59 16.58 15.62
CA ILE A 50 -16.87 17.85 15.76
C ILE A 50 -17.81 18.98 15.33
N LYS A 51 -17.89 20.04 16.15
CA LYS A 51 -18.74 21.20 15.92
C LYS A 51 -18.54 21.82 14.53
N GLN A 52 -17.29 21.89 14.07
CA GLN A 52 -16.94 22.42 12.75
C GLN A 52 -17.54 21.61 11.60
N ASP A 53 -17.57 20.27 11.71
CA ASP A 53 -18.17 19.38 10.70
C ASP A 53 -19.69 19.60 10.63
N VAL A 54 -20.37 19.73 11.78
CA VAL A 54 -21.81 20.00 11.82
C VAL A 54 -22.14 21.37 11.20
N LEU A 55 -21.36 22.41 11.52
CA LEU A 55 -21.54 23.74 10.92
C LEU A 55 -21.20 23.77 9.43
N LYS A 56 -20.30 22.91 8.96
CA LYS A 56 -20.02 22.72 7.54
C LYS A 56 -21.22 22.09 6.84
N LEU A 57 -21.78 21.00 7.37
CA LEU A 57 -22.96 20.35 6.82
C LEU A 57 -24.17 21.28 6.71
N LEU A 58 -24.41 22.13 7.72
CA LEU A 58 -25.47 23.14 7.65
C LEU A 58 -25.25 24.13 6.49
N ARG A 59 -24.02 24.60 6.29
CA ARG A 59 -23.67 25.50 5.17
C ARG A 59 -23.79 24.80 3.81
N GLU A 60 -23.42 23.53 3.74
CA GLU A 60 -23.58 22.69 2.53
C GLU A 60 -25.07 22.45 2.22
N LEU A 61 -25.93 22.33 3.22
CA LEU A 61 -27.38 22.29 2.99
C LEU A 61 -27.94 23.63 2.53
N ASP A 62 -27.44 24.77 3.00
CA ASP A 62 -27.92 26.09 2.58
C ASP A 62 -27.63 26.36 1.08
N ASN A 63 -26.54 25.79 0.54
CA ASN A 63 -26.18 25.92 -0.87
C ASN A 63 -26.92 24.89 -1.75
N PHE A 64 -27.54 25.38 -2.84
CA PHE A 64 -28.33 24.56 -3.75
C PHE A 64 -27.54 23.39 -4.35
N TYR A 65 -26.34 23.62 -4.88
CA TYR A 65 -25.55 22.59 -5.57
C TYR A 65 -25.06 21.49 -4.63
N THR A 66 -24.47 21.86 -3.49
CA THR A 66 -24.01 20.87 -2.50
C THR A 66 -25.17 20.09 -1.90
N ARG A 67 -26.34 20.73 -1.73
CA ARG A 67 -27.57 20.01 -1.35
C ARG A 67 -27.96 18.95 -2.38
N GLN A 68 -27.93 19.26 -3.67
CA GLN A 68 -28.22 18.28 -4.73
C GLN A 68 -27.25 17.10 -4.71
N TYR A 69 -25.97 17.34 -4.39
CA TYR A 69 -24.99 16.26 -4.23
C TYR A 69 -25.31 15.37 -3.02
N HIS A 70 -25.69 15.95 -1.88
CA HIS A 70 -26.13 15.16 -0.72
C HIS A 70 -27.38 14.34 -1.01
N ILE A 71 -28.34 14.88 -1.78
CA ILE A 71 -29.54 14.15 -2.23
C ILE A 71 -29.12 12.96 -3.10
N SER A 72 -28.28 13.21 -4.12
CA SER A 72 -27.77 12.19 -5.03
C SER A 72 -27.04 11.06 -4.30
N ILE A 73 -26.21 11.39 -3.30
CA ILE A 73 -25.56 10.40 -2.43
C ILE A 73 -26.60 9.61 -1.64
N TYR A 74 -27.59 10.29 -1.05
CA TYR A 74 -28.61 9.65 -0.23
C TYR A 74 -29.47 8.67 -1.01
N GLU A 75 -29.83 9.00 -2.26
CA GLU A 75 -30.58 8.14 -3.16
C GLU A 75 -29.75 6.92 -3.57
N HIS A 76 -28.44 7.10 -3.81
CA HIS A 76 -27.55 6.00 -4.16
C HIS A 76 -27.07 5.21 -2.92
N LYS A 77 -27.95 4.37 -2.35
CA LYS A 77 -27.73 3.63 -1.09
C LYS A 77 -26.40 2.88 -0.99
N LYS A 78 -25.89 2.32 -2.09
CA LYS A 78 -24.59 1.62 -2.10
C LYS A 78 -23.42 2.59 -1.87
N LEU A 79 -23.46 3.77 -2.49
CA LEU A 79 -22.45 4.80 -2.30
C LEU A 79 -22.55 5.37 -0.89
N LEU A 80 -23.75 5.71 -0.45
CA LEU A 80 -24.00 6.18 0.92
C LEU A 80 -23.42 5.23 1.97
N ASN A 81 -23.74 3.94 1.87
CA ASN A 81 -23.28 2.93 2.81
C ASN A 81 -21.77 2.72 2.74
N PHE A 82 -21.16 2.91 1.57
CA PHE A 82 -19.71 2.93 1.45
C PHE A 82 -19.13 4.14 2.19
N LEU A 83 -19.60 5.36 1.90
CA LEU A 83 -19.08 6.59 2.48
C LEU A 83 -19.25 6.69 4.01
N GLU A 84 -20.35 6.18 4.57
CA GLU A 84 -20.62 6.25 6.01
C GLU A 84 -19.99 5.10 6.81
N TYR A 85 -19.90 3.90 6.24
CA TYR A 85 -19.57 2.68 6.99
C TYR A 85 -18.51 1.79 6.34
N GLY A 86 -18.03 2.13 5.14
CA GLY A 86 -17.06 1.33 4.40
C GLY A 86 -17.63 0.06 3.75
N HIS A 87 -18.96 -0.04 3.56
CA HIS A 87 -19.55 -1.22 2.94
C HIS A 87 -19.11 -1.41 1.48
N LEU A 88 -18.53 -2.58 1.19
CA LEU A 88 -17.93 -2.89 -0.12
C LEU A 88 -18.92 -3.25 -1.23
N ASN A 89 -20.22 -3.29 -0.93
CA ASN A 89 -21.27 -3.59 -1.93
C ASN A 89 -21.30 -2.58 -3.08
N TYR A 90 -20.74 -1.39 -2.88
CA TYR A 90 -20.50 -0.40 -3.91
C TYR A 90 -19.60 -0.95 -5.04
N PHE A 91 -18.49 -1.63 -4.71
CA PHE A 91 -17.53 -2.14 -5.70
C PHE A 91 -17.99 -3.41 -6.41
N ARG A 92 -18.91 -4.17 -5.81
CA ARG A 92 -19.40 -5.44 -6.37
C ARG A 92 -20.28 -5.25 -7.60
N ASN A 93 -20.90 -4.08 -7.77
CA ASN A 93 -21.77 -3.80 -8.92
C ASN A 93 -21.19 -2.61 -9.68
N LYS A 94 -20.78 -2.85 -10.94
CA LYS A 94 -20.25 -1.82 -11.85
C LYS A 94 -21.35 -0.86 -12.35
N VAL A 95 -22.15 -0.28 -11.46
CA VAL A 95 -22.99 0.85 -11.86
C VAL A 95 -22.04 2.00 -12.10
N ASN A 96 -21.91 2.40 -13.37
CA ASN A 96 -20.96 3.43 -13.78
C ASN A 96 -21.51 4.78 -13.34
N LEU A 97 -21.28 5.15 -12.07
CA LEU A 97 -21.72 6.43 -11.51
C LEU A 97 -21.20 7.61 -12.36
N ALA A 98 -20.05 7.43 -13.01
CA ALA A 98 -19.44 8.40 -13.91
C ALA A 98 -20.26 8.66 -15.19
N SER A 99 -21.22 7.80 -15.52
CA SER A 99 -22.16 8.03 -16.62
C SER A 99 -23.39 8.86 -16.20
N VAL A 100 -23.61 9.04 -14.90
CA VAL A 100 -24.82 9.66 -14.34
C VAL A 100 -24.52 10.99 -13.65
N GLN A 101 -23.31 11.16 -13.11
CA GLN A 101 -22.93 12.32 -12.31
C GLN A 101 -21.81 13.12 -12.98
N ASP A 102 -21.76 14.42 -12.70
CA ASP A 102 -20.77 15.34 -13.26
C ASP A 102 -19.43 15.33 -12.49
N ALA A 103 -18.42 16.00 -13.06
CA ALA A 103 -17.10 16.08 -12.45
C ALA A 103 -17.10 16.81 -11.09
N ASP A 104 -18.03 17.76 -10.89
CA ASP A 104 -18.13 18.54 -9.67
C ASP A 104 -18.69 17.71 -8.51
N PHE A 105 -19.65 16.82 -8.77
CA PHE A 105 -20.11 15.81 -7.83
C PHE A 105 -18.95 14.94 -7.34
N PHE A 106 -18.13 14.45 -8.27
CA PHE A 106 -16.99 13.62 -7.93
C PHE A 106 -15.96 14.38 -7.09
N LYS A 107 -15.68 15.65 -7.45
CA LYS A 107 -14.82 16.53 -6.66
C LYS A 107 -15.37 16.78 -5.25
N PHE A 108 -16.70 16.86 -5.11
CA PHE A 108 -17.37 16.99 -3.83
C PHE A 108 -17.22 15.74 -2.95
N ILE A 109 -17.40 14.54 -3.52
CA ILE A 109 -17.29 13.29 -2.74
C ILE A 109 -15.84 12.86 -2.49
N ALA A 110 -14.88 13.37 -3.28
CA ALA A 110 -13.48 13.00 -3.23
C ALA A 110 -12.88 12.93 -1.80
N PRO A 111 -12.92 13.97 -0.96
CA PRO A 111 -12.31 13.90 0.37
C PRO A 111 -12.90 12.79 1.25
N TYR A 112 -14.21 12.51 1.10
CA TYR A 112 -14.90 11.48 1.88
C TYR A 112 -14.61 10.07 1.36
N PHE A 113 -14.69 9.91 0.04
CA PHE A 113 -14.42 8.63 -0.61
C PHE A 113 -12.97 8.22 -0.40
N GLY A 114 -12.01 9.13 -0.60
CA GLY A 114 -10.59 8.85 -0.45
C GLY A 114 -10.24 8.44 0.98
N PHE A 115 -10.78 9.14 1.98
CA PHE A 115 -10.61 8.77 3.38
C PHE A 115 -11.15 7.35 3.66
N GLN A 116 -12.40 7.10 3.29
CA GLN A 116 -13.06 5.84 3.59
C GLN A 116 -12.43 4.65 2.83
N TYR A 117 -12.08 4.86 1.56
CA TYR A 117 -11.34 3.90 0.75
C TYR A 117 -9.98 3.57 1.37
N GLY A 118 -9.21 4.61 1.73
CA GLY A 118 -7.89 4.44 2.31
C GLY A 118 -7.91 3.71 3.65
N GLU A 119 -8.88 4.01 4.51
CA GLU A 119 -9.08 3.28 5.77
C GLU A 119 -9.48 1.83 5.54
N THR A 120 -10.43 1.57 4.64
CA THR A 120 -10.86 0.19 4.32
C THR A 120 -9.72 -0.62 3.69
N LEU A 121 -8.93 -0.02 2.79
CA LEU A 121 -7.75 -0.65 2.21
C LEU A 121 -6.68 -0.93 3.27
N LEU A 122 -6.35 0.04 4.12
CA LEU A 122 -5.38 -0.15 5.20
C LEU A 122 -5.82 -1.25 6.16
N GLN A 123 -7.11 -1.30 6.51
CA GLN A 123 -7.64 -2.34 7.36
C GLN A 123 -7.52 -3.72 6.71
N ALA A 124 -7.85 -3.83 5.42
CA ALA A 124 -7.69 -5.07 4.66
C ALA A 124 -6.23 -5.51 4.57
N ILE A 125 -5.29 -4.56 4.47
CA ILE A 125 -3.84 -4.82 4.55
C ILE A 125 -3.48 -5.40 5.92
N LYS A 126 -3.93 -4.77 7.01
CA LYS A 126 -3.61 -5.17 8.38
C LYS A 126 -4.20 -6.53 8.77
N THR A 127 -5.46 -6.77 8.41
CA THR A 127 -6.18 -8.02 8.71
C THR A 127 -5.91 -9.12 7.70
N GLN A 128 -5.34 -8.75 6.55
CA GLN A 128 -5.07 -9.63 5.40
C GLN A 128 -6.31 -10.27 4.82
N ASP A 129 -7.34 -9.47 4.73
CA ASP A 129 -8.54 -9.83 4.01
C ASP A 129 -8.25 -9.83 2.50
N LYS A 130 -7.89 -10.99 1.98
CA LYS A 130 -7.56 -11.20 0.56
C LYS A 130 -8.75 -10.90 -0.35
N GLU A 131 -9.98 -11.16 0.10
CA GLU A 131 -11.19 -10.88 -0.69
C GLU A 131 -11.36 -9.38 -0.84
N THR A 132 -11.29 -8.63 0.26
CA THR A 132 -11.38 -7.17 0.24
C THR A 132 -10.24 -6.55 -0.55
N LEU A 133 -9.01 -7.02 -0.38
CA LEU A 133 -7.86 -6.54 -1.16
C LEU A 133 -8.06 -6.75 -2.66
N ALA A 134 -8.51 -7.92 -3.07
CA ALA A 134 -8.77 -8.22 -4.48
C ALA A 134 -9.89 -7.34 -5.04
N LEU A 135 -10.97 -7.16 -4.28
CA LEU A 135 -12.11 -6.35 -4.68
C LEU A 135 -11.72 -4.87 -4.86
N LEU A 136 -11.00 -4.30 -3.88
CA LEU A 136 -10.54 -2.91 -3.95
C LEU A 136 -9.49 -2.72 -5.05
N SER A 137 -8.60 -3.69 -5.24
CA SER A 137 -7.54 -3.58 -6.25
C SER A 137 -8.03 -3.76 -7.68
N ALA A 138 -9.13 -4.49 -7.89
CA ALA A 138 -9.78 -4.64 -9.18
C ALA A 138 -10.76 -3.49 -9.50
N ALA A 139 -11.14 -2.69 -8.51
CA ALA A 139 -12.06 -1.58 -8.71
C ALA A 139 -11.36 -0.44 -9.45
N SER A 140 -11.94 -0.01 -10.57
CA SER A 140 -11.58 1.27 -11.18
C SER A 140 -12.05 2.39 -10.26
N LEU A 141 -11.13 3.23 -9.80
CA LEU A 141 -11.49 4.43 -9.05
C LEU A 141 -12.35 5.34 -9.94
N PRO A 142 -13.38 5.98 -9.37
CA PRO A 142 -14.26 6.86 -10.13
C PRO A 142 -13.57 8.14 -10.61
N MET A 143 -12.39 8.48 -10.06
CA MET A 143 -11.58 9.63 -10.46
C MET A 143 -10.10 9.26 -10.48
N VAL A 144 -9.32 9.94 -11.33
CA VAL A 144 -7.87 9.76 -11.51
C VAL A 144 -7.14 11.05 -11.15
N GLY A 145 -5.86 10.98 -10.76
CA GLY A 145 -5.03 12.13 -10.42
C GLY A 145 -4.92 12.36 -8.92
N ASP A 146 -5.03 13.62 -8.46
CA ASP A 146 -4.86 14.02 -7.04
C ASP A 146 -5.75 13.26 -6.04
N PHE A 147 -6.84 12.67 -6.53
CA PHE A 147 -7.75 11.86 -5.73
C PHE A 147 -7.22 10.45 -5.46
N GLU A 148 -6.49 9.87 -6.41
CA GLU A 148 -5.91 8.54 -6.29
C GLU A 148 -4.87 8.50 -5.18
N GLU A 149 -4.08 9.57 -5.05
CA GLU A 149 -3.13 9.74 -3.94
C GLU A 149 -3.83 9.70 -2.58
N GLN A 150 -5.00 10.37 -2.44
CA GLN A 150 -5.75 10.37 -1.19
C GLN A 150 -6.28 8.97 -0.82
N CYS A 151 -6.75 8.21 -1.82
CA CYS A 151 -7.22 6.85 -1.64
C CYS A 151 -6.10 5.92 -1.16
N TYR A 152 -4.89 6.09 -1.69
CA TYR A 152 -3.76 5.19 -1.42
C TYR A 152 -2.81 5.69 -0.33
N ARG A 153 -2.95 6.92 0.17
CA ARG A 153 -2.06 7.56 1.16
C ARG A 153 -1.70 6.63 2.33
N HIS A 154 -2.71 6.04 2.96
CA HIS A 154 -2.50 5.19 4.14
C HIS A 154 -1.78 3.88 3.82
N ALA A 155 -2.09 3.26 2.68
CA ALA A 155 -1.39 2.09 2.19
C ALA A 155 0.05 2.42 1.76
N ASN A 156 0.29 3.59 1.15
CA ASN A 156 1.63 4.07 0.82
C ASN A 156 2.50 4.22 2.07
N LEU A 157 1.98 4.84 3.12
CA LEU A 157 2.69 4.96 4.40
C LEU A 157 3.07 3.58 4.99
N TYR A 158 2.19 2.59 4.84
CA TYR A 158 2.48 1.22 5.27
C TYR A 158 3.63 0.61 4.46
N VAL A 159 3.62 0.73 3.13
CA VAL A 159 4.70 0.23 2.27
C VAL A 159 6.03 0.98 2.50
N GLU A 160 5.96 2.29 2.67
CA GLU A 160 7.13 3.12 3.02
C GLU A 160 7.78 2.70 4.33
N THR A 161 7.00 2.21 5.29
CA THR A 161 7.55 1.74 6.57
C THR A 161 8.49 0.57 6.33
N THR A 162 8.12 -0.37 5.47
CA THR A 162 9.00 -1.50 5.10
C THR A 162 10.23 -1.06 4.33
N ILE A 163 10.11 -0.09 3.42
CA ILE A 163 11.28 0.51 2.74
C ILE A 163 12.23 1.14 3.78
N LYS A 164 11.69 1.90 4.73
CA LYS A 164 12.47 2.54 5.81
C LYS A 164 13.14 1.50 6.71
N GLU A 165 12.46 0.40 7.04
CA GLU A 165 13.01 -0.69 7.84
C GLU A 165 14.16 -1.40 7.13
N LEU A 166 14.03 -1.69 5.84
CA LEU A 166 15.12 -2.27 5.03
C LEU A 166 16.33 -1.34 4.94
N LYS A 167 16.12 -0.04 4.74
CA LYS A 167 17.20 0.97 4.78
C LYS A 167 17.90 1.03 6.14
N LYS A 168 17.12 1.04 7.23
CA LYS A 168 17.68 1.02 8.59
C LYS A 168 18.48 -0.26 8.84
N LEU A 169 18.00 -1.39 8.33
CA LEU A 169 18.68 -2.67 8.45
C LEU A 169 20.06 -2.64 7.79
N GLN A 170 20.19 -2.04 6.59
CA GLN A 170 21.49 -1.86 5.91
C GLN A 170 22.53 -1.12 6.75
N ALA A 171 22.12 -0.21 7.64
CA ALA A 171 23.02 0.56 8.49
C ALA A 171 23.40 -0.15 9.81
N LYS A 172 22.82 -1.31 10.13
CA LYS A 172 23.08 -2.01 11.40
C LYS A 172 24.42 -2.75 11.37
N GLN A 173 25.28 -2.45 12.36
CA GLN A 173 26.57 -3.13 12.52
C GLN A 173 26.43 -4.62 12.87
N GLU A 174 25.34 -4.99 13.55
CA GLU A 174 25.04 -6.37 14.00
C GLU A 174 24.51 -7.29 12.88
N LEU A 175 24.42 -6.80 11.63
CA LEU A 175 23.98 -7.60 10.47
C LEU A 175 24.74 -8.92 10.33
N HIS A 176 26.00 -8.98 10.77
CA HIS A 176 26.80 -10.19 10.72
C HIS A 176 26.33 -11.31 11.67
N HIS A 177 25.59 -10.98 12.73
CA HIS A 177 25.08 -11.95 13.70
C HIS A 177 23.65 -12.41 13.45
N MET A 178 22.90 -11.72 12.58
CA MET A 178 21.48 -12.04 12.36
C MET A 178 21.31 -13.39 11.64
N SER A 179 20.49 -14.28 12.17
CA SER A 179 20.07 -15.48 11.46
C SER A 179 19.33 -15.15 10.16
N GLU A 180 19.27 -16.11 9.23
CA GLU A 180 18.45 -15.98 8.01
C GLU A 180 16.99 -15.67 8.37
N ARG A 181 16.46 -16.31 9.42
CA ARG A 181 15.09 -16.08 9.90
C ARG A 181 14.86 -14.63 10.32
N GLU A 182 15.82 -14.02 11.03
CA GLU A 182 15.73 -12.62 11.44
C GLU A 182 15.78 -11.69 10.23
N LEU A 183 16.66 -11.94 9.25
CA LEU A 183 16.70 -11.16 8.01
C LEU A 183 15.36 -11.25 7.26
N LEU A 184 14.83 -12.46 7.08
CA LEU A 184 13.56 -12.69 6.40
C LEU A 184 12.34 -12.12 7.15
N SER A 185 12.44 -11.84 8.46
CA SER A 185 11.35 -11.21 9.20
C SER A 185 11.09 -9.75 8.80
N TYR A 186 12.05 -9.08 8.16
CA TYR A 186 11.86 -7.73 7.60
C TYR A 186 11.07 -7.73 6.30
N LEU A 187 10.98 -8.88 5.62
CA LEU A 187 10.11 -9.06 4.47
C LEU A 187 9.50 -10.46 4.43
N PRO A 188 8.54 -10.77 5.32
CA PRO A 188 7.90 -12.08 5.37
C PRO A 188 7.15 -12.39 4.07
N ASN A 189 6.99 -13.69 3.72
CA ASN A 189 6.21 -14.12 2.55
C ASN A 189 4.80 -13.50 2.55
N ARG A 190 4.20 -13.44 3.74
CA ARG A 190 2.86 -12.89 3.97
C ARG A 190 2.76 -11.41 3.52
N THR A 191 3.81 -10.63 3.75
CA THR A 191 3.91 -9.23 3.34
C THR A 191 4.11 -9.10 1.83
N ILE A 192 4.87 -10.00 1.21
CA ILE A 192 5.08 -10.03 -0.25
C ILE A 192 3.78 -10.36 -0.98
N GLU A 193 3.05 -11.40 -0.52
CA GLU A 193 1.74 -11.74 -1.08
C GLU A 193 0.82 -10.53 -1.09
N LEU A 194 0.79 -9.78 0.01
CA LEU A 194 0.01 -8.57 0.15
C LEU A 194 0.45 -7.49 -0.84
N TYR A 195 1.75 -7.18 -0.93
CA TYR A 195 2.23 -6.18 -1.90
C TYR A 195 1.95 -6.56 -3.34
N ASN A 196 1.95 -7.86 -3.66
CA ASN A 196 1.62 -8.37 -4.98
C ASN A 196 0.12 -8.32 -5.29
N MET A 197 -0.74 -8.19 -4.27
CA MET A 197 -2.18 -7.98 -4.44
C MET A 197 -2.54 -6.50 -4.60
N LEU A 198 -1.68 -5.57 -4.16
CA LEU A 198 -1.92 -4.14 -4.30
C LEU A 198 -1.97 -3.71 -5.79
N PRO A 199 -2.73 -2.66 -6.12
CA PRO A 199 -2.86 -2.13 -7.48
C PRO A 199 -1.53 -1.83 -8.17
N ASP A 200 -1.57 -1.65 -9.49
CA ASP A 200 -0.41 -1.25 -10.29
C ASP A 200 0.15 0.12 -9.89
N TYR A 201 -0.66 0.98 -9.26
CA TYR A 201 -0.21 2.18 -8.58
C TYR A 201 1.01 1.93 -7.66
N PHE A 202 1.05 0.78 -6.98
CA PHE A 202 2.13 0.42 -6.05
C PHE A 202 3.35 -0.23 -6.72
N TYR A 203 3.39 -0.29 -8.05
CA TYR A 203 4.47 -0.94 -8.79
C TYR A 203 5.83 -0.29 -8.51
N ALA A 204 5.89 1.05 -8.53
CA ALA A 204 7.11 1.78 -8.18
C ALA A 204 7.58 1.46 -6.75
N ALA A 205 6.65 1.35 -5.79
CA ALA A 205 6.97 1.01 -4.41
C ALA A 205 7.52 -0.43 -4.28
N ARG A 206 6.94 -1.39 -5.02
CA ARG A 206 7.48 -2.77 -5.09
C ARG A 206 8.91 -2.79 -5.64
N ASN A 207 9.18 -2.02 -6.69
CA ASN A 207 10.52 -1.90 -7.26
C ASN A 207 11.52 -1.27 -6.30
N LEU A 208 11.11 -0.25 -5.54
CA LEU A 208 11.93 0.33 -4.48
C LEU A 208 12.28 -0.72 -3.43
N ILE A 209 11.31 -1.52 -2.96
CA ILE A 209 11.60 -2.63 -2.05
C ILE A 209 12.61 -3.61 -2.66
N GLY A 210 12.43 -3.99 -3.94
CA GLY A 210 13.38 -4.85 -4.65
C GLY A 210 14.80 -4.26 -4.69
N ASN A 211 14.92 -2.96 -4.94
CA ASN A 211 16.21 -2.27 -4.92
C ASN A 211 16.84 -2.23 -3.51
N GLU A 212 16.04 -2.00 -2.46
CA GLU A 212 16.56 -2.04 -1.08
C GLU A 212 17.04 -3.44 -0.67
N ILE A 213 16.40 -4.50 -1.17
CA ILE A 213 16.86 -5.88 -0.99
C ILE A 213 18.19 -6.11 -1.70
N TYR A 214 18.34 -5.60 -2.93
CA TYR A 214 19.59 -5.64 -3.67
C TYR A 214 20.71 -4.95 -2.87
N GLN A 215 20.49 -3.72 -2.39
CA GLN A 215 21.48 -2.98 -1.60
C GLN A 215 21.83 -3.69 -0.29
N LEU A 216 20.83 -4.22 0.43
CA LEU A 216 21.07 -5.03 1.63
C LEU A 216 21.94 -6.25 1.32
N SER A 217 21.73 -6.89 0.18
CA SER A 217 22.54 -8.04 -0.25
C SER A 217 23.98 -7.65 -0.57
N VAL A 218 24.20 -6.45 -1.10
CA VAL A 218 25.55 -5.88 -1.31
C VAL A 218 26.23 -5.66 0.04
N VAL A 219 25.55 -5.02 0.98
CA VAL A 219 26.08 -4.77 2.34
C VAL A 219 26.43 -6.08 3.05
N LEU A 220 25.50 -7.06 3.06
CA LEU A 220 25.72 -8.37 3.67
C LEU A 220 26.97 -9.08 3.13
N THR A 221 27.25 -8.93 1.84
CA THR A 221 28.35 -9.65 1.19
C THR A 221 29.66 -8.90 1.25
N GLN A 222 29.67 -7.59 0.96
CA GLN A 222 30.89 -6.79 0.94
C GLN A 222 31.41 -6.48 2.33
N ASN A 223 30.51 -6.13 3.28
CA ASN A 223 30.93 -5.70 4.60
C ASN A 223 31.07 -6.86 5.58
N PHE A 224 30.29 -7.94 5.38
CA PHE A 224 30.18 -9.03 6.35
C PHE A 224 30.46 -10.43 5.77
N GLY A 225 30.70 -10.56 4.46
CA GLY A 225 30.98 -11.86 3.84
C GLY A 225 29.81 -12.85 3.81
N ARG A 226 28.59 -12.40 4.14
CA ARG A 226 27.41 -13.25 4.36
C ARG A 226 26.62 -13.54 3.10
N SER A 227 27.14 -14.48 2.32
CA SER A 227 26.52 -14.91 1.05
C SER A 227 25.22 -15.72 1.25
N ASP A 228 25.10 -16.40 2.39
CA ASP A 228 23.91 -17.12 2.85
C ASP A 228 22.71 -16.17 3.04
N GLY A 229 22.88 -15.15 3.89
CA GLY A 229 21.85 -14.16 4.19
C GLY A 229 21.49 -13.31 2.97
N ALA A 230 22.49 -12.92 2.16
CA ALA A 230 22.26 -12.21 0.91
C ALA A 230 21.44 -13.04 -0.08
N SER A 231 21.79 -14.32 -0.28
CA SER A 231 21.04 -15.22 -1.16
C SER A 231 19.59 -15.41 -0.70
N ALA A 232 19.37 -15.56 0.62
CA ALA A 232 18.03 -15.67 1.19
C ALA A 232 17.19 -14.43 0.92
N MET A 233 17.74 -13.23 1.18
CA MET A 233 17.05 -11.96 0.93
C MET A 233 16.75 -11.74 -0.55
N LEU A 234 17.67 -12.06 -1.45
CA LEU A 234 17.42 -11.96 -2.90
C LEU A 234 16.31 -12.90 -3.36
N LYS A 235 16.33 -14.17 -2.92
CA LYS A 235 15.25 -15.13 -3.22
C LYS A 235 13.91 -14.63 -2.69
N GLN A 236 13.92 -13.98 -1.54
CA GLN A 236 12.74 -13.37 -0.95
C GLN A 236 12.24 -12.20 -1.82
N GLY A 237 13.12 -11.29 -2.23
CA GLY A 237 12.79 -10.17 -3.12
C GLY A 237 12.25 -10.59 -4.47
N LEU A 238 12.76 -11.68 -5.06
CA LEU A 238 12.30 -12.20 -6.36
C LEU A 238 10.84 -12.70 -6.36
N LYS A 239 10.24 -12.91 -5.19
CA LYS A 239 8.81 -13.23 -5.07
C LYS A 239 7.91 -12.01 -5.29
N LEU A 240 8.45 -10.79 -5.27
CA LEU A 240 7.70 -9.58 -5.57
C LEU A 240 7.38 -9.49 -7.07
N LYS A 241 6.22 -8.89 -7.39
CA LYS A 241 5.86 -8.46 -8.74
C LYS A 241 6.65 -7.20 -9.11
N LEU A 242 7.90 -7.44 -9.49
CA LEU A 242 8.87 -6.43 -9.89
C LEU A 242 8.87 -6.20 -11.40
N ASP A 243 9.42 -5.05 -11.81
CA ASP A 243 9.82 -4.85 -13.19
C ASP A 243 10.94 -5.76 -13.64
N GLU A 244 11.07 -5.89 -14.96
CA GLU A 244 12.07 -6.77 -15.57
C GLU A 244 13.50 -6.34 -15.23
N THR A 245 13.75 -5.03 -15.10
CA THR A 245 15.07 -4.48 -14.81
C THR A 245 15.54 -4.83 -13.41
N VAL A 246 14.75 -4.53 -12.39
CA VAL A 246 15.01 -4.84 -10.98
C VAL A 246 15.05 -6.34 -10.76
N ARG A 247 14.15 -7.10 -11.40
CA ARG A 247 14.20 -8.56 -11.38
C ARG A 247 15.53 -9.09 -11.91
N LYS A 248 15.95 -8.66 -13.11
CA LYS A 248 17.24 -9.07 -13.71
C LYS A 248 18.42 -8.71 -12.82
N ASN A 249 18.40 -7.54 -12.16
CA ASN A 249 19.46 -7.14 -11.23
C ASN A 249 19.55 -8.09 -10.02
N LEU A 250 18.40 -8.44 -9.42
CA LEU A 250 18.34 -9.40 -8.32
C LEU A 250 18.80 -10.80 -8.76
N GLU A 251 18.35 -11.28 -9.92
CA GLU A 251 18.74 -12.58 -10.48
C GLU A 251 20.23 -12.63 -10.80
N ALA A 252 20.78 -11.59 -11.42
CA ALA A 252 22.21 -11.49 -11.74
C ALA A 252 23.06 -11.53 -10.46
N MET A 253 22.62 -10.84 -9.41
CA MET A 253 23.30 -10.89 -8.12
C MET A 253 23.19 -12.26 -7.46
N LEU A 254 22.02 -12.89 -7.50
CA LEU A 254 21.80 -14.23 -6.96
C LEU A 254 22.68 -15.27 -7.68
N GLY A 255 22.84 -15.12 -9.00
CA GLY A 255 23.71 -15.95 -9.84
C GLY A 255 25.16 -15.97 -9.36
N LYS A 256 25.68 -14.85 -8.84
CA LYS A 256 27.05 -14.75 -8.27
C LYS A 256 27.25 -15.68 -7.08
N PHE A 257 26.19 -15.97 -6.32
CA PHE A 257 26.26 -16.92 -5.20
C PHE A 257 26.16 -18.37 -5.66
N SER A 258 25.39 -18.66 -6.71
CA SER A 258 25.28 -20.03 -7.26
C SER A 258 26.58 -20.56 -7.87
N PHE A 259 27.45 -19.67 -8.38
CA PHE A 259 28.74 -20.04 -8.97
C PHE A 259 29.80 -20.38 -7.91
N LYS A 260 29.80 -19.74 -6.73
CA LYS A 260 30.76 -20.04 -5.66
C LYS A 260 30.64 -21.45 -5.08
N TYR A 261 29.50 -22.12 -5.28
CA TYR A 261 29.25 -23.48 -4.77
C TYR A 261 29.39 -24.59 -5.82
N LYS A 262 29.59 -24.28 -7.11
CA LYS A 262 29.57 -25.33 -8.16
C LYS A 262 30.89 -26.04 -8.41
N VAL A 263 32.02 -25.52 -7.92
CA VAL A 263 33.31 -26.22 -8.04
C VAL A 263 34.04 -26.12 -6.70
N PRO A 264 33.96 -27.17 -5.86
CA PRO A 264 34.78 -27.27 -4.68
C PRO A 264 36.24 -26.98 -5.00
N THR A 265 36.94 -26.26 -4.12
CA THR A 265 38.36 -25.90 -4.29
C THR A 265 39.24 -27.13 -4.56
N PHE A 266 38.89 -28.31 -4.05
CA PHE A 266 39.62 -29.55 -4.34
C PHE A 266 39.56 -29.96 -5.81
N ILE A 267 38.48 -29.63 -6.55
CA ILE A 267 38.37 -29.92 -7.99
C ILE A 267 39.33 -29.02 -8.77
N TRP A 268 39.47 -27.75 -8.39
CA TRP A 268 40.46 -26.85 -8.99
C TRP A 268 41.90 -27.30 -8.70
N VAL A 269 42.17 -27.74 -7.46
CA VAL A 269 43.48 -28.30 -7.09
C VAL A 269 43.76 -29.59 -7.87
N ALA A 270 42.77 -30.47 -8.03
CA ALA A 270 42.89 -31.68 -8.83
C ALA A 270 43.16 -31.37 -10.31
N PHE A 271 42.47 -30.38 -10.89
CA PHE A 271 42.70 -29.94 -12.26
C PHE A 271 44.11 -29.38 -12.46
N LEU A 272 44.59 -28.59 -11.49
CA LEU A 272 45.95 -28.03 -11.51
C LEU A 272 47.02 -29.14 -11.39
N ALA A 273 46.80 -30.11 -10.51
CA ALA A 273 47.71 -31.24 -10.32
C ALA A 273 47.79 -32.12 -11.58
N VAL A 274 46.66 -32.38 -12.24
CA VAL A 274 46.62 -33.12 -13.51
C VAL A 274 47.33 -32.34 -14.62
N ALA A 275 47.13 -31.02 -14.70
CA ALA A 275 47.82 -30.18 -15.68
C ALA A 275 49.34 -30.15 -15.46
N ILE A 276 49.79 -30.09 -14.21
CA ILE A 276 51.22 -30.16 -13.86
C ILE A 276 51.81 -31.52 -14.24
N LEU A 277 51.14 -32.63 -13.91
CA LEU A 277 51.59 -33.97 -14.26
C LEU A 277 51.66 -34.16 -15.79
N PHE A 278 50.71 -33.60 -16.54
CA PHE A 278 50.72 -33.65 -17.99
C PHE A 278 51.87 -32.84 -18.58
N MET A 279 52.17 -31.66 -18.03
CA MET A 279 53.32 -30.84 -18.41
C MET A 279 54.65 -31.54 -18.09
N MET A 280 54.77 -32.16 -16.91
CA MET A 280 55.97 -32.92 -16.54
C MET A 280 56.21 -34.09 -17.49
N LYS A 281 55.16 -34.86 -17.80
CA LYS A 281 55.25 -35.96 -18.76
C LYS A 281 55.61 -35.46 -20.17
N TYR A 282 55.02 -34.34 -20.61
CA TYR A 282 55.35 -33.72 -21.90
C TYR A 282 56.82 -33.28 -21.97
N ILE A 283 57.36 -32.71 -20.89
CA ILE A 283 58.77 -32.32 -20.81
C ILE A 283 59.67 -33.55 -20.83
N GLU A 284 59.35 -34.59 -20.06
CA GLU A 284 60.12 -35.83 -20.01
C GLU A 284 60.19 -36.51 -21.38
N THR A 285 59.05 -36.59 -22.08
CA THR A 285 58.96 -37.24 -23.40
C THR A 285 59.71 -36.47 -24.50
N ASN A 286 59.76 -35.14 -24.43
CA ASN A 286 60.35 -34.31 -25.49
C ASN A 286 61.78 -33.82 -25.20
N PHE A 287 62.21 -33.79 -23.93
CA PHE A 287 63.52 -33.25 -23.55
C PHE A 287 64.44 -34.25 -22.84
N LEU A 288 63.90 -35.34 -22.27
CA LEU A 288 64.70 -36.33 -21.54
C LEU A 288 64.67 -37.73 -22.17
N GLY A 289 63.79 -37.97 -23.14
CA GLY A 289 63.76 -39.18 -23.96
C GLY A 289 64.74 -39.11 -25.14
N GLY A 290 66.04 -39.13 -24.85
CA GLY A 290 67.14 -39.33 -25.79
C GLY A 290 68.07 -40.41 -25.29
#